data_AF-A0A562YHJ2-F1
#
_entry.id   AF-A0A562YHJ2-F1
#
_cell.length_a   1.000
_cell.length_b   1.000
_cell.length_c   1.000
_cell.angle_alpha   90.00
_cell.angle_beta   90.00
_cell.angle_gamma   90.00
#
_symmetry.space_group_name_H-M   'P 1'
#
loop_
_entity.id
_entity.type
_entity.pdbx_description
1 polymer ?
#
loop_
_entity_poly.entity_id
_entity_poly.type
_entity_poly.pdbx_seq_one_letter_code
_entity_poly.pdbx_strand_id
1 'polypeptide(L)'
;MRTLIFTLALVFISFGVYAQKRNDLKGPAYKNYKPWKDKSVPTLVYTTTKKEKLTGPAYKNKKVWKDNSKKEYVQIAFNSRRNDLKGPAFKNYKPWKKESTESKTEVAVTSKNN
;
A
#
# COMPACT_ATOMS: atom_id res chain seq x y z
N MET A 1 17.30 39.74 2.85
CA MET A 1 16.05 39.33 2.17
C MET A 1 16.18 38.05 1.36
N ARG A 2 17.29 37.79 0.65
CA ARG A 2 17.49 36.55 -0.14
C ARG A 2 17.35 35.27 0.70
N THR A 3 17.95 35.22 1.89
CA THR A 3 17.86 34.10 2.83
C THR A 3 16.43 33.83 3.31
N LEU A 4 15.67 34.89 3.60
CA LEU A 4 14.25 34.84 3.98
C LEU A 4 13.37 34.27 2.85
N ILE A 5 13.67 34.61 1.60
CA ILE A 5 12.94 34.09 0.43
C ILE A 5 13.21 32.58 0.27
N PHE A 6 14.45 32.14 0.45
CA PHE A 6 14.80 30.73 0.36
C PHE A 6 14.20 29.89 1.49
N THR A 7 14.18 30.41 2.72
CA THR A 7 13.55 29.71 3.85
C THR A 7 12.03 29.61 3.67
N LEU A 8 11.38 30.68 3.20
CA LEU A 8 9.94 30.67 2.93
C LEU A 8 9.59 29.67 1.81
N ALA A 9 10.38 29.64 0.73
CA ALA A 9 10.18 28.69 -0.37
C ALA A 9 10.32 27.23 0.09
N LEU A 10 11.32 26.92 0.92
CA LEU A 10 11.53 25.58 1.47
C LEU A 10 10.34 25.12 2.34
N VAL A 11 9.80 26.05 3.15
CA VAL A 11 8.62 25.79 4.00
C VAL A 11 7.39 25.50 3.14
N PHE A 12 7.12 26.28 2.09
CA PHE A 12 5.98 26.04 1.20
C PHE A 12 6.09 24.71 0.42
N ILE A 13 7.29 24.32 -0.03
CA ILE A 13 7.50 23.03 -0.71
C ILE A 13 7.23 21.86 0.24
N SER A 14 7.59 22.00 1.52
CA SER A 14 7.42 20.94 2.52
C SER A 14 5.94 20.60 2.80
N PHE A 15 5.02 21.56 2.67
CA PHE A 15 3.58 21.31 2.86
C PHE A 15 2.92 20.59 1.68
N GLY A 16 3.45 20.70 0.47
CA GLY A 16 2.85 20.11 -0.74
C GLY A 16 2.99 18.58 -0.85
N VAL A 17 3.92 17.98 -0.13
CA VAL A 17 4.28 16.56 -0.28
C VAL A 17 3.39 15.61 0.55
N TYR A 18 2.66 16.12 1.54
CA TYR A 18 1.86 15.30 2.46
C TYR A 18 0.42 15.00 2.00
N ALA A 19 0.06 15.29 0.75
CA ALA A 19 -1.27 14.97 0.23
C ALA A 19 -1.37 13.47 -0.11
N GLN A 20 -1.84 12.66 0.84
CA GLN A 20 -2.25 11.27 0.57
C GLN A 20 -3.40 11.30 -0.46
N LYS A 21 -3.12 10.88 -1.71
CA LYS A 21 -4.02 10.97 -2.87
C LYS A 21 -5.33 10.25 -2.61
N ARG A 22 -6.34 10.96 -2.10
CA ARG A 22 -7.70 10.43 -1.93
C ARG A 22 -8.54 10.71 -3.18
N ASN A 23 -8.53 11.94 -3.66
CA ASN A 23 -9.10 12.37 -4.94
C ASN A 23 -8.60 13.78 -5.27
N ASP A 24 -8.36 14.11 -6.53
CA ASP A 24 -7.90 15.43 -6.98
C ASP A 24 -9.07 16.44 -7.12
N LEU A 25 -10.23 16.15 -6.50
CA LEU A 25 -11.42 17.03 -6.52
C LEU A 25 -11.13 18.37 -5.84
N LYS A 26 -11.49 19.45 -6.53
CA LYS A 26 -11.40 20.82 -6.01
C LYS A 26 -12.74 21.55 -6.18
N GLY A 27 -12.98 22.56 -5.34
CA GLY A 27 -14.14 23.45 -5.49
C GLY A 27 -15.50 22.77 -5.28
N PRO A 28 -16.54 23.10 -6.09
CA PRO A 28 -17.88 22.54 -5.94
C PRO A 28 -17.92 21.01 -6.04
N ALA A 29 -17.04 20.42 -6.85
CA ALA A 29 -16.96 18.97 -7.02
C ALA A 29 -16.50 18.27 -5.73
N TYR A 30 -15.62 18.90 -4.94
CA TYR A 30 -15.24 18.40 -3.62
C TYR A 30 -16.40 18.43 -2.63
N LYS A 31 -17.18 19.53 -2.61
CA LYS A 31 -18.34 19.66 -1.72
C LYS A 31 -19.47 18.68 -2.06
N ASN A 32 -19.63 18.34 -3.33
CA ASN A 32 -20.63 17.38 -3.81
C ASN A 32 -20.12 15.92 -3.84
N TYR A 33 -18.91 15.65 -3.35
CA TYR A 33 -18.35 14.31 -3.30
C TYR A 33 -19.16 13.42 -2.35
N LYS A 34 -19.50 12.22 -2.82
CA LYS A 34 -20.27 11.22 -2.07
C LYS A 34 -19.38 10.00 -1.79
N PRO A 35 -18.74 9.91 -0.61
CA PRO A 35 -17.81 8.83 -0.30
C PRO A 35 -18.40 7.42 -0.49
N TRP A 36 -19.70 7.25 -0.25
CA TRP A 36 -20.40 5.95 -0.39
C TRP A 36 -20.64 5.52 -1.85
N LYS A 37 -20.47 6.43 -2.83
CA LYS A 37 -20.51 6.09 -4.26
C LYS A 37 -19.12 5.83 -4.84
N ASP A 38 -18.08 6.18 -4.09
CA ASP A 38 -16.71 6.05 -4.58
C ASP A 38 -16.24 4.60 -4.44
N LYS A 39 -15.93 3.98 -5.57
CA LYS A 39 -15.35 2.65 -5.61
C LYS A 39 -13.85 2.82 -5.40
N SER A 40 -13.43 2.88 -4.14
CA SER A 40 -12.01 2.88 -3.77
C SER A 40 -11.28 1.74 -4.47
N VAL A 41 -10.37 2.09 -5.39
CA VAL A 41 -9.49 1.10 -6.02
C VAL A 41 -8.44 0.72 -4.97
N PRO A 42 -8.28 -0.58 -4.66
CA PRO A 42 -7.27 -1.01 -3.70
C PRO A 42 -5.88 -0.64 -4.22
N THR A 43 -5.10 0.06 -3.40
CA THR A 43 -3.70 0.34 -3.70
C THR A 43 -2.90 -0.96 -3.65
N LEU A 44 -2.10 -1.21 -4.69
CA LEU A 44 -1.18 -2.36 -4.70
C LEU A 44 -0.10 -2.13 -3.66
N VAL A 45 -0.07 -2.97 -2.63
CA VAL A 45 1.03 -3.03 -1.66
C VAL A 45 1.85 -4.27 -1.93
N TYR A 46 3.17 -4.12 -1.95
CA TYR A 46 4.10 -5.21 -2.19
C TYR A 46 4.82 -5.60 -0.90
N THR A 47 5.02 -6.89 -0.69
CA THR A 47 5.86 -7.42 0.40
C THR A 47 6.97 -8.29 -0.15
N THR A 48 8.12 -8.31 0.52
CA THR A 48 9.22 -9.21 0.15
C THR A 48 8.89 -10.65 0.55
N THR A 49 8.96 -11.59 -0.40
CA THR A 49 8.63 -13.02 -0.19
C THR A 49 9.62 -13.73 0.72
N LYS A 50 10.90 -13.45 0.54
CA LYS A 50 12.00 -14.09 1.26
C LYS A 50 12.68 -13.07 2.16
N LYS A 51 12.24 -13.03 3.42
CA LYS A 51 12.98 -12.35 4.48
C LYS A 51 13.80 -13.39 5.20
N GLU A 52 15.12 -13.18 5.27
CA GLU A 52 15.95 -13.95 6.19
C GLU A 52 15.41 -13.80 7.60
N LYS A 53 15.09 -14.92 8.25
CA LYS A 53 14.67 -14.94 9.65
C LYS A 53 15.91 -14.85 10.54
N LEU A 54 16.51 -13.67 10.60
CA LEU A 54 17.57 -13.40 11.54
C LEU A 54 16.96 -13.05 12.90
N THR A 55 17.52 -13.60 13.96
CA THR A 55 17.10 -13.35 15.34
C THR A 55 18.32 -12.97 16.19
N GLY A 56 18.08 -12.29 17.31
CA GLY A 56 19.12 -11.99 18.29
C GLY A 56 20.24 -11.07 17.75
N PRO A 57 21.51 -11.33 18.11
CA PRO A 57 22.65 -10.49 17.71
C PRO A 57 22.83 -10.39 16.19
N ALA A 58 22.55 -11.47 15.45
CA ALA A 58 22.68 -11.49 14.00
C ALA A 58 21.72 -10.50 13.30
N TYR A 59 20.51 -10.32 13.84
CA TYR A 59 19.57 -9.32 13.33
C TYR A 59 20.08 -7.89 13.57
N LYS A 60 20.57 -7.60 14.79
CA LYS A 60 21.06 -6.26 15.16
C LYS A 60 22.31 -5.86 14.38
N ASN A 61 23.15 -6.84 14.03
CA ASN A 61 24.40 -6.60 13.30
C ASN A 61 24.22 -6.62 11.77
N LYS A 62 23.01 -6.88 11.25
CA LYS A 62 22.76 -6.86 9.81
C LYS A 62 22.84 -5.43 9.27
N LYS A 63 23.74 -5.22 8.30
CA LYS A 63 23.91 -3.94 7.60
C LYS A 63 23.06 -3.92 6.34
N VAL A 64 21.87 -3.33 6.42
CA VAL A 64 20.88 -3.30 5.32
C VAL A 64 21.44 -2.65 4.05
N TRP A 65 22.33 -1.66 4.16
CA TRP A 65 22.94 -0.98 3.01
C TRP A 65 23.99 -1.81 2.27
N LYS A 66 24.47 -2.93 2.85
CA LYS A 66 25.37 -3.87 2.18
C LYS A 66 24.62 -5.03 1.51
N ASP A 67 23.31 -5.08 1.68
CA ASP A 67 22.47 -6.17 1.19
C ASP A 67 22.12 -5.93 -0.29
N ASN A 68 22.86 -6.60 -1.19
CA ASN A 68 22.63 -6.60 -2.64
C ASN A 68 21.77 -7.78 -3.10
N SER A 69 21.09 -8.48 -2.19
CA SER A 69 20.25 -9.61 -2.56
C SER A 69 19.08 -9.18 -3.46
N LYS A 70 18.76 -9.99 -4.47
CA LYS A 70 17.58 -9.79 -5.31
C LYS A 70 16.34 -9.97 -4.44
N LYS A 71 15.57 -8.89 -4.26
CA LYS A 71 14.31 -8.91 -3.52
C LYS A 71 13.19 -9.28 -4.48
N GLU A 72 12.58 -10.43 -4.23
CA GLU A 72 11.31 -10.82 -4.84
C GLU A 72 10.17 -10.15 -4.07
N TYR A 73 9.31 -9.43 -4.79
CA TYR A 73 8.15 -8.76 -4.22
C TYR A 73 6.86 -9.48 -4.65
N VAL A 74 5.96 -9.72 -3.70
CA VAL A 74 4.62 -10.26 -3.93
C VAL A 74 3.58 -9.23 -3.56
N GLN A 75 2.54 -9.15 -4.38
CA GLN A 75 1.39 -8.30 -4.15
C GLN A 75 0.58 -8.83 -2.96
N ILE A 76 0.33 -7.96 -1.99
CA ILE A 76 -0.64 -8.22 -0.91
C ILE A 76 -2.02 -7.82 -1.44
N ALA A 77 -2.91 -8.80 -1.60
CA ALA A 77 -4.31 -8.54 -1.83
C ALA A 77 -5.00 -8.21 -0.49
N PHE A 78 -5.49 -6.99 -0.33
CA PHE A 78 -6.33 -6.60 0.82
C PHE A 78 -7.78 -7.05 0.70
N ASN A 79 -8.16 -7.66 -0.43
CA ASN A 79 -9.53 -8.11 -0.59
C ASN A 79 -9.76 -9.39 0.20
N SER A 80 -10.54 -9.28 1.28
CA SER A 80 -10.97 -10.43 2.06
C SER A 80 -12.34 -10.89 1.56
N ARG A 81 -12.55 -12.20 1.42
CA ARG A 81 -13.86 -12.78 1.05
C ARG A 81 -15.01 -12.29 1.93
N ARG A 82 -14.71 -11.88 3.17
CA ARG A 82 -15.67 -11.26 4.09
C ARG A 82 -16.35 -10.03 3.49
N ASN A 83 -15.63 -9.24 2.68
CA ASN A 83 -16.15 -8.03 2.07
C ASN A 83 -17.28 -8.31 1.07
N ASP A 84 -17.30 -9.52 0.49
CA ASP A 84 -18.33 -9.95 -0.46
C ASP A 84 -19.57 -10.57 0.22
N LEU A 85 -19.44 -10.95 1.50
CA LEU A 85 -20.53 -11.59 2.24
C LEU A 85 -21.53 -10.56 2.76
N LYS A 86 -22.82 -10.94 2.76
CA LYS A 86 -23.93 -10.11 3.27
C LYS A 86 -24.80 -10.89 4.25
N GLY A 87 -25.51 -10.18 5.12
CA GLY A 87 -26.51 -10.76 6.01
C GLY A 87 -25.94 -11.77 7.03
N PRO A 88 -26.67 -12.88 7.32
CA PRO A 88 -26.23 -13.90 8.28
C PRO A 88 -24.87 -14.51 7.92
N ALA A 89 -24.57 -14.68 6.64
CA ALA A 89 -23.28 -15.22 6.17
C ALA A 89 -22.10 -14.33 6.56
N PHE A 90 -22.26 -13.00 6.54
CA PHE A 90 -21.24 -12.04 6.99
C PHE A 90 -20.99 -12.15 8.50
N LYS A 91 -22.06 -12.26 9.29
CA LYS A 91 -21.97 -12.40 10.76
C LYS A 91 -21.35 -13.74 11.17
N ASN A 92 -21.59 -14.79 10.39
CA ASN A 92 -21.07 -16.14 10.63
C ASN A 92 -19.72 -16.40 9.96
N TYR A 93 -19.10 -15.41 9.31
CA TYR A 93 -17.80 -15.55 8.69
C TYR A 93 -16.71 -15.80 9.74
N LYS A 94 -16.02 -16.94 9.63
CA LYS A 94 -14.94 -17.34 10.53
C LYS A 94 -13.59 -17.18 9.82
N PRO A 95 -12.82 -16.12 10.09
CA PRO A 95 -11.57 -15.85 9.36
C PRO A 95 -10.49 -16.92 9.54
N TRP A 96 -10.56 -17.72 10.61
CA TRP A 96 -9.64 -18.83 10.87
C TRP A 96 -10.03 -20.14 10.16
N LYS A 97 -11.24 -20.23 9.58
CA LYS A 97 -11.56 -21.35 8.70
C LYS A 97 -10.78 -21.17 7.41
N LYS A 98 -9.67 -21.91 7.30
CA LYS A 98 -8.90 -22.02 6.07
C LYS A 98 -9.79 -22.72 5.04
N GLU A 99 -10.48 -21.95 4.21
CA GLU A 99 -10.83 -22.49 2.90
C GLU A 99 -9.58 -22.35 2.03
N SER A 100 -9.16 -23.47 1.46
CA SER A 100 -8.06 -23.59 0.50
C SER A 100 -8.39 -22.83 -0.78
N THR A 101 -8.49 -21.50 -0.69
CA THR A 101 -8.62 -20.66 -1.87
C THR A 101 -7.21 -20.28 -2.27
N GLU A 102 -6.61 -21.16 -3.06
CA GLU A 102 -5.58 -20.80 -4.02
C GLU A 102 -6.13 -19.66 -4.88
N SER A 103 -6.01 -18.41 -4.42
CA SER A 103 -6.13 -17.28 -5.32
C SER A 103 -4.87 -17.28 -6.17
N LYS A 104 -4.90 -18.07 -7.24
CA LYS A 104 -4.09 -17.90 -8.43
C LYS A 104 -4.30 -16.49 -8.94
N THR A 105 -3.51 -15.55 -8.45
CA THR A 105 -3.17 -14.34 -9.20
C THR A 105 -1.75 -14.52 -9.67
N GLU A 106 -1.58 -15.44 -10.62
CA GLU A 106 -0.54 -15.33 -11.64
C GLU A 106 -0.87 -14.08 -12.48
N VAL A 107 -0.60 -12.89 -11.95
CA VAL A 107 -0.48 -11.71 -12.80
C VAL A 107 0.91 -11.77 -13.39
N ALA A 108 0.93 -12.22 -14.63
CA ALA A 108 2.08 -12.39 -15.50
C ALA A 108 3.21 -11.39 -15.21
N VAL A 109 4.36 -11.95 -14.87
CA VAL A 109 5.65 -11.30 -15.07
C VAL A 109 5.76 -10.96 -16.55
N THR A 110 5.64 -9.69 -16.91
CA THR A 110 6.39 -9.15 -18.05
C THR A 110 6.67 -7.67 -17.80
N SER A 111 7.73 -7.40 -17.03
CA SER A 111 8.46 -6.14 -17.17
C SER A 111 9.02 -6.12 -18.59
N LYS A 112 8.30 -5.52 -19.54
CA LYS A 112 8.90 -5.06 -20.79
C LYS A 112 9.85 -3.93 -20.42
N ASN A 113 11.14 -4.26 -20.40
CA ASN A 113 12.19 -3.27 -20.50
C ASN A 113 12.05 -2.60 -21.88
N ASN A 114 11.86 -1.29 -21.89
CA ASN A 114 12.24 -0.40 -22.98
C ASN A 114 13.19 0.64 -22.39
#